data_AF-A0A9J6EXA4-F1
#
_entry.id   AF-A0A9J6EXA4-F1
#
_cell.length_a   1.000
_cell.length_b   1.000
_cell.length_c   1.000
_cell.angle_alpha   90.00
_cell.angle_beta   90.00
_cell.angle_gamma   90.00
#
_symmetry.space_group_name_H-M   'P 1'
#
loop_
_entity.id
_entity.type
_entity.pdbx_description
1 polymer ?
#
loop_
_entity_poly.entity_id
_entity_poly.type
_entity_poly.pdbx_seq_one_letter_code
_entity_poly.pdbx_strand_id
1 'polypeptide(L)'
;MKFEQPLAMTATLASHDLMKDSICPNETQNTFVVFTISERNAKAYTMVQPFRLRDTLYQVAVYPAPPDDTCKSVIPGINLDLNDIQLHQAQRQCPRS
;
A
#
# COMPACT_ATOMS: atom_id res chain seq x y z
N MET A 1 -9.83 12.30 -6.69
CA MET A 1 -8.71 13.13 -6.20
C MET A 1 -7.54 12.20 -5.91
N LYS A 2 -6.31 12.57 -6.28
CA LYS A 2 -5.11 11.79 -5.98
C LYS A 2 -4.64 12.11 -4.57
N PHE A 3 -4.92 11.22 -3.61
CA PHE A 3 -4.61 11.41 -2.19
C PHE A 3 -3.19 10.95 -1.81
N GLU A 4 -2.46 10.37 -2.77
CA GLU A 4 -1.11 9.85 -2.53
C GLU A 4 -0.12 10.96 -2.16
N GLN A 5 -0.21 12.11 -2.84
CA GLN A 5 0.68 13.25 -2.62
C GLN A 5 0.49 13.94 -1.25
N PRO A 6 -0.73 14.30 -0.82
CA PRO A 6 -0.95 14.88 0.51
C PRO A 6 -0.49 13.95 1.65
N LEU A 7 -0.77 12.64 1.52
CA LEU A 7 -0.36 11.67 2.51
C LEU A 7 1.17 11.53 2.58
N ALA A 8 1.83 11.47 1.42
CA ALA A 8 3.29 11.45 1.35
C ALA A 8 3.96 12.69 1.93
N MET A 9 3.41 13.88 1.67
CA MET A 9 3.89 15.13 2.27
C MET A 9 3.79 15.09 3.80
N THR A 10 2.69 14.53 4.32
CA THR A 10 2.48 14.37 5.76
C THR A 10 3.46 13.34 6.36
N ALA A 11 3.80 12.30 5.60
CA ALA A 11 4.81 11.32 5.94
C ALA A 11 6.25 11.84 5.74
N THR A 12 6.46 13.09 5.28
CA THR A 12 7.79 13.65 4.96
C THR A 12 8.55 12.83 3.89
N LEU A 13 7.82 12.17 3.00
CA LEU A 13 8.37 11.36 1.90
C LEU A 13 8.39 12.18 0.60
N ALA A 14 9.47 12.02 -0.18
CA ALA A 14 9.55 12.65 -1.48
C ALA A 14 8.70 11.89 -2.50
N SER A 15 8.19 12.57 -3.53
CA SER A 15 7.29 11.94 -4.50
C SER A 15 7.92 10.76 -5.26
N HIS A 16 9.25 10.72 -5.39
CA HIS A 16 9.95 9.60 -6.02
C HIS A 16 10.02 8.35 -5.12
N ASP A 17 9.94 8.52 -3.79
CA ASP A 17 9.92 7.41 -2.83
C ASP A 17 8.60 6.63 -2.89
N LEU A 18 7.56 7.20 -3.51
CA LEU A 18 6.19 6.66 -3.57
C LEU A 18 5.95 5.71 -4.75
N MET A 19 6.89 5.61 -5.69
CA MET A 19 6.69 4.91 -6.97
C MET A 19 6.33 3.42 -6.81
N LYS A 20 6.59 2.85 -5.64
CA LYS A 20 6.30 1.45 -5.29
C LYS A 20 5.25 1.29 -4.19
N ASP A 21 4.68 2.39 -3.73
CA ASP A 21 3.70 2.40 -2.65
C ASP A 21 2.29 2.38 -3.26
N SER A 22 1.43 1.51 -2.72
CA SER A 22 0.01 1.49 -3.06
C SER A 22 -0.78 2.11 -1.92
N ILE A 23 -1.50 3.19 -2.21
CA ILE A 23 -2.29 3.94 -1.24
C ILE A 23 -3.76 3.84 -1.64
N CYS A 24 -4.57 3.22 -0.78
CA CYS A 24 -5.98 2.98 -1.02
C CYS A 24 -6.82 3.68 0.05
N PRO A 25 -7.70 4.64 -0.32
CA PRO A 25 -8.68 5.18 0.63
C PRO A 25 -9.76 4.12 0.94
N ASN A 26 -10.06 3.95 2.22
CA ASN A 26 -11.26 3.29 2.73
C ASN A 26 -12.16 4.36 3.37
N GLU A 27 -13.05 4.90 2.55
CA GLU A 27 -13.95 5.99 2.96
C GLU A 27 -14.98 5.53 3.99
N THR A 28 -15.37 4.26 4.02
CA THR A 28 -16.32 3.73 5.00
C THR A 28 -15.74 3.74 6.42
N GLN A 29 -14.44 3.50 6.55
CA GLN A 29 -13.73 3.48 7.84
C GLN A 29 -12.95 4.77 8.11
N ASN A 30 -12.99 5.75 7.20
CA ASN A 30 -12.15 6.94 7.22
C ASN A 30 -10.66 6.60 7.42
N THR A 31 -10.15 5.63 6.66
CA THR A 31 -8.77 5.14 6.79
C THR A 31 -8.09 5.14 5.43
N PHE A 32 -6.84 5.62 5.37
CA PHE A 32 -5.95 5.35 4.25
C PHE A 32 -5.13 4.11 4.54
N VAL A 33 -5.23 3.12 3.66
CA VAL A 33 -4.42 1.91 3.73
C VAL A 33 -3.21 2.09 2.85
N VAL A 34 -2.03 1.96 3.43
CA VAL A 34 -0.75 2.06 2.73
C VAL A 34 -0.07 0.70 2.69
N PHE A 35 0.27 0.27 1.49
CA PHE A 35 1.10 -0.90 1.23
C PHE A 35 2.43 -0.44 0.65
N THR A 36 3.52 -0.87 1.26
CA THR A 36 4.87 -0.49 0.82
C THR A 36 5.87 -1.62 1.10
N ILE A 37 6.77 -1.88 0.15
CA ILE A 37 7.93 -2.77 0.35
C ILE A 37 9.11 -2.06 1.03
N SER A 38 9.04 -0.73 1.16
CA SER A 38 10.10 0.07 1.79
C SER A 38 9.84 0.14 3.29
N GLU A 39 10.73 -0.49 4.08
CA GLU A 39 10.66 -0.40 5.54
C GLU A 39 10.77 1.07 6.02
N ARG A 40 11.57 1.88 5.33
CA ARG A 40 11.69 3.32 5.59
C ARG A 40 10.33 4.02 5.41
N ASN A 41 9.62 3.72 4.33
CA ASN A 41 8.33 4.33 4.06
C ASN A 41 7.27 3.83 5.05
N ALA A 42 7.27 2.52 5.38
CA ALA A 42 6.37 1.96 6.37
C ALA A 42 6.50 2.65 7.75
N LYS A 43 7.74 2.92 8.17
CA LYS A 43 8.03 3.70 9.40
C LYS A 43 7.56 5.14 9.28
N ALA A 44 7.77 5.78 8.13
CA ALA A 44 7.31 7.15 7.91
C ALA A 44 5.78 7.26 7.98
N TYR A 45 5.05 6.33 7.35
CA TYR A 45 3.59 6.33 7.35
C TYR A 45 2.99 5.98 8.71
N THR A 46 3.63 5.13 9.52
CA THR A 46 3.14 4.82 10.87
C THR A 46 3.26 6.00 11.83
N MET A 47 4.14 6.97 11.54
CA MET A 47 4.24 8.22 12.29
C MET A 47 3.24 9.29 11.86
N VAL A 48 2.49 9.08 10.78
CA VAL A 48 1.47 10.05 10.34
C VAL A 48 0.33 10.07 11.35
N GLN A 49 0.15 11.22 11.99
CA GLN A 49 -1.01 11.45 12.85
C GLN A 49 -2.29 11.50 12.02
N PRO A 50 -3.45 11.15 12.62
CA PRO A 50 -4.73 11.34 11.97
C PRO A 50 -4.88 12.78 11.47
N PHE A 51 -5.30 12.96 10.24
CA PHE A 51 -5.42 14.26 9.61
C PHE A 51 -6.85 14.49 9.13
N ARG A 52 -7.28 15.76 9.15
CA ARG A 52 -8.60 16.13 8.63
C ARG A 52 -8.51 16.42 7.15
N LEU A 53 -9.41 15.81 6.39
CA LEU A 53 -9.69 16.18 5.02
C LEU A 53 -11.14 16.66 4.97
N ARG A 54 -11.32 17.97 4.75
CA ARG A 54 -12.63 18.64 4.93
C ARG A 54 -13.14 18.41 6.36
N ASP A 55 -14.33 17.84 6.50
CA ASP A 55 -15.00 17.61 7.79
C ASP A 55 -14.76 16.21 8.36
N THR A 56 -13.97 15.38 7.66
CA THR A 56 -13.73 13.98 8.05
C THR A 56 -12.30 13.81 8.58
N LEU A 57 -12.17 13.17 9.74
CA LEU A 57 -10.88 12.78 10.30
C LEU A 57 -10.48 11.42 9.72
N TYR A 58 -9.34 11.38 9.04
CA TYR A 58 -8.78 10.16 8.46
C TYR A 58 -7.63 9.61 9.31
N GLN A 59 -7.57 8.29 9.42
CA GLN A 59 -6.45 7.54 10.00
C GLN A 59 -5.58 6.93 8.90
N VAL A 60 -4.37 6.51 9.25
CA VAL A 60 -3.44 5.82 8.34
C VAL A 60 -3.14 4.43 8.90
N ALA A 61 -3.45 3.41 8.13
CA ALA A 61 -3.10 2.03 8.42
C ALA A 61 -2.00 1.57 7.47
N VAL A 62 -0.91 1.04 8.01
CA VAL A 62 0.28 0.68 7.24
C VAL A 62 0.49 -0.82 7.29
N TYR A 63 0.63 -1.42 6.12
CA TYR A 63 0.95 -2.83 5.95
C TYR A 63 2.30 -2.92 5.24
N PRO A 64 3.37 -3.27 5.96
CA PRO A 64 4.65 -3.55 5.31
C PRO A 64 4.48 -4.78 4.42
N ALA A 65 4.80 -4.64 3.15
CA ALA A 65 4.94 -5.79 2.27
C ALA A 65 6.24 -6.51 2.66
N PRO A 66 6.19 -7.83 2.95
CA PRO A 66 7.37 -8.62 3.21
C PRO A 66 8.34 -8.56 2.02
N PRO A 67 9.66 -8.67 2.27
CA PRO A 67 10.68 -8.47 1.26
C PRO A 67 10.56 -9.47 0.10
N ASP A 68 11.02 -9.06 -1.10
CA ASP A 68 10.81 -9.73 -2.39
C ASP A 68 11.20 -11.24 -2.42
N ASP A 69 12.03 -11.67 -1.47
CA ASP A 69 12.49 -13.04 -1.25
C ASP A 69 11.53 -13.91 -0.43
N THR A 70 10.44 -13.34 0.07
CA THR A 70 9.35 -14.04 0.73
C THR A 70 8.07 -13.89 -0.08
N CYS A 71 7.75 -14.91 -0.88
CA CYS A 71 6.54 -14.94 -1.73
C CYS A 71 5.23 -14.99 -0.90
N LYS A 72 4.90 -13.89 -0.23
CA LYS A 72 3.62 -13.66 0.45
C LYS A 72 3.35 -12.16 0.55
N SER A 73 3.23 -11.42 -0.54
CA SER A 73 2.36 -10.24 -0.56
C SER A 73 2.28 -9.64 -1.94
N VAL A 74 1.04 -9.46 -2.38
CA VAL A 74 0.65 -8.64 -3.52
C VAL A 74 1.34 -9.07 -4.82
N ILE A 75 0.61 -9.74 -5.71
CA ILE A 75 1.12 -10.00 -7.07
C ILE A 75 0.86 -8.71 -7.89
N PRO A 76 1.86 -7.85 -8.15
CA PRO A 76 1.65 -6.63 -8.90
C PRO A 76 1.26 -6.96 -10.34
N GLY A 77 0.29 -6.23 -10.90
CA GLY A 77 -0.12 -6.42 -12.29
C GLY A 77 -1.03 -7.63 -12.55
N ILE A 78 -1.61 -8.25 -11.51
CA ILE A 78 -2.73 -9.18 -11.70
C ILE A 78 -3.92 -8.39 -12.24
N ASN A 79 -4.32 -8.75 -13.46
CA ASN A 79 -5.61 -8.33 -14.00
C ASN A 79 -6.72 -8.87 -13.08
N LEU A 80 -7.61 -7.99 -12.61
CA LEU A 80 -8.72 -8.35 -11.75
C LEU A 80 -9.74 -9.29 -12.43
N ASP A 81 -9.65 -9.41 -13.76
CA ASP A 81 -10.45 -10.35 -14.57
C ASP A 81 -9.87 -11.77 -14.63
N LEU A 82 -8.78 -12.04 -13.90
CA LEU A 82 -8.20 -13.38 -13.84
C LEU A 82 -9.14 -14.33 -13.09
N ASN A 83 -9.46 -15.46 -13.73
CA ASN A 83 -10.22 -16.52 -13.07
C ASN A 83 -9.34 -17.31 -12.08
N ASP A 84 -9.97 -18.11 -11.22
CA ASP A 84 -9.30 -18.86 -10.15
C ASP A 84 -8.13 -19.72 -10.65
N ILE A 85 -8.23 -20.26 -11.86
CA ILE A 85 -7.19 -21.10 -12.47
C ILE A 85 -5.93 -20.26 -12.77
N GLN A 86 -6.12 -19.07 -13.32
CA GLN A 86 -5.03 -18.17 -13.67
C GLN A 86 -4.37 -17.57 -12.43
N LEU A 87 -5.16 -17.27 -11.40
CA LEU A 87 -4.65 -16.83 -10.10
C LEU A 87 -3.77 -17.92 -9.45
N HIS A 88 -4.21 -19.18 -9.49
CA HIS A 88 -3.45 -20.33 -8.99
C HIS A 88 -2.18 -20.65 -9.79
N GLN A 89 -2.09 -20.25 -11.06
CA GLN A 89 -0.87 -20.39 -11.84
C GLN A 89 0.16 -19.33 -11.47
N ALA A 90 -0.27 -18.07 -11.31
CA ALA A 90 0.59 -16.98 -10.87
C ALA A 90 1.20 -17.25 -9.48
N GLN A 91 0.41 -17.79 -8.55
CA GLN A 91 0.89 -18.19 -7.22
C GLN A 91 1.94 -19.32 -7.25
N ARG A 92 1.92 -20.19 -8.26
CA ARG A 92 2.83 -21.34 -8.37
C ARG A 92 4.18 -21.01 -9.00
N GLN A 93 4.32 -19.85 -9.64
CA GLN A 93 5.58 -19.37 -10.22
C GLN A 93 6.51 -18.73 -9.18
N CYS A 94 6.02 -18.52 -7.96
CA CYS A 94 6.83 -18.15 -6.81
C CYS A 94 7.76 -19.29 -6.40
N PRO A 95 9.10 -19.10 -6.36
CA PRO A 95 10.01 -20.10 -5.83
C PRO A 95 9.68 -20.34 -4.35
N ARG A 96 9.49 -21.61 -3.98
CA ARG A 96 9.29 -22.01 -2.59
C ARG A 96 10.64 -22.00 -1.89
N SER A 97 10.77 -21.18 -0.85
CA SER A 97 11.87 -21.20 0.12
C SER A 97 11.98 -22.56 0.80
#